data_AF-A0A3D0PFZ5-F1
#
_entry.id   AF-A0A3D0PFZ5-F1
#
_cell.length_a   1.000
_cell.length_b   1.000
_cell.length_c   1.000
_cell.angle_alpha   90.00
_cell.angle_beta   90.00
_cell.angle_gamma   90.00
#
_symmetry.space_group_name_H-M   'P 1'
#
loop_
_entity.id
_entity.type
_entity.pdbx_description
1 polymer ?
#
loop_
_entity_poly.entity_id
_entity_poly.type
_entity_poly.pdbx_seq_one_letter_code
_entity_poly.pdbx_strand_id
1 'polypeptide(L)'
;MGSFNALMPGVVALRRYRFGQDFSHDLFAGLSVAAVALPVSIAYAELAGLPPAIGLYASIGPLLAYALFGTSPQLVVNPDAASCAILAAAIAPMAAGDPALYLALASALTLFTGVLCVLASAFRLGALADFLSKPILVGFLNGIAISIFLGQIGKVLGFQITASRIIPKLIEIITKLPT
;
A
#
# COMPACT_ATOMS: atom_id res chain seq x y z
N MET A 1 2.13 16.53 32.09
CA MET A 1 1.20 16.61 30.93
C MET A 1 1.89 16.63 29.55
N GLY A 2 3.19 16.29 29.43
CA GLY A 2 3.95 16.44 28.17
C GLY A 2 4.15 15.19 27.29
N SER A 3 3.88 13.96 27.77
CA SER A 3 4.18 12.73 27.02
C SER A 3 3.02 12.23 26.14
N PHE A 4 1.77 12.39 26.59
CA PHE A 4 0.59 11.88 25.87
C PHE A 4 0.32 12.63 24.55
N ASN A 5 0.55 13.95 24.52
CA ASN A 5 0.41 14.77 23.30
C ASN A 5 1.50 14.49 22.26
N ALA A 6 2.66 13.97 22.68
CA ALA A 6 3.72 13.55 21.76
C ALA A 6 3.41 12.18 21.13
N LEU A 7 2.68 11.32 21.84
CA LEU A 7 2.32 9.99 21.37
C LEU A 7 1.11 10.00 20.42
N MET A 8 0.13 10.88 20.64
CA MET A 8 -1.12 10.96 19.86
C MET A 8 -1.40 12.37 19.32
N PRO A 9 -0.57 12.88 18.39
CA PRO A 9 -0.72 14.22 17.82
C PRO A 9 -2.07 14.42 17.10
N GLY A 10 -2.67 13.37 16.54
CA GLY A 10 -3.97 13.44 15.88
C GLY A 10 -5.10 13.85 16.82
N VAL A 11 -5.06 13.40 18.09
CA VAL A 11 -6.04 13.81 19.11
C VAL A 11 -5.90 15.30 19.44
N VAL A 12 -4.68 15.83 19.44
CA VAL A 12 -4.43 17.25 19.64
C VAL A 12 -4.96 18.07 18.46
N ALA A 13 -4.77 17.58 17.23
CA ALA A 13 -5.31 18.20 16.02
C ALA A 13 -6.84 18.24 16.06
N LEU A 14 -7.49 17.14 16.43
CA LEU A 14 -8.95 17.06 16.60
C LEU A 14 -9.47 18.04 17.66
N ARG A 15 -8.75 18.23 18.76
CA ARG A 15 -9.13 19.21 19.81
C ARG A 15 -9.05 20.65 19.35
N ARG A 16 -8.19 20.96 18.38
CA ARG A 16 -8.03 22.30 17.79
C ARG A 16 -8.88 22.49 16.53
N TYR A 17 -9.65 21.48 16.14
CA TYR A 17 -10.42 21.46 14.91
C TYR A 17 -11.58 22.45 14.94
N ARG A 18 -11.73 23.27 13.89
CA ARG A 18 -12.76 24.30 13.81
C ARG A 18 -13.96 23.76 13.04
N PHE A 19 -14.76 22.94 13.73
CA PHE A 19 -15.94 22.25 13.16
C PHE A 19 -16.89 23.15 12.36
N GLY A 20 -17.05 24.42 12.72
CA GLY A 20 -17.95 25.34 12.01
C GLY A 20 -17.45 25.80 10.63
N GLN A 21 -16.16 25.70 10.32
CA GLN A 21 -15.58 26.19 9.05
C GLN A 21 -14.98 25.07 8.21
N ASP A 22 -14.30 24.12 8.86
CA ASP A 22 -13.48 23.12 8.15
C ASP A 22 -14.26 21.84 7.83
N PHE A 23 -15.33 21.54 8.57
CA PHE A 23 -16.03 20.26 8.49
C PHE A 23 -16.63 19.97 7.11
N SER A 24 -17.26 20.96 6.47
CA SER A 24 -17.84 20.77 5.13
C SER A 24 -16.75 20.48 4.10
N HIS A 25 -15.67 21.26 4.12
CA HIS A 25 -14.53 21.10 3.21
C HIS A 25 -13.86 19.74 3.39
N ASP A 26 -13.61 19.33 4.63
CA ASP A 26 -12.98 18.04 4.93
C ASP A 26 -13.91 16.86 4.63
N LEU A 27 -15.23 17.03 4.78
CA LEU A 27 -16.19 16.00 4.40
C LEU A 27 -16.18 15.77 2.89
N PHE A 28 -16.24 16.83 2.08
CA PHE A 28 -16.18 16.69 0.62
C PHE A 28 -14.81 16.20 0.13
N ALA A 29 -13.72 16.66 0.75
CA ALA A 29 -12.37 16.15 0.46
C ALA A 29 -12.24 14.67 0.83
N GLY A 30 -12.71 14.28 2.01
CA GLY A 30 -12.72 12.89 2.48
C GLY A 30 -13.56 11.97 1.60
N LEU A 31 -14.75 12.41 1.18
CA LEU A 31 -15.59 11.67 0.22
C LEU A 31 -14.88 11.50 -1.13
N SER A 32 -14.24 12.55 -1.64
CA SER A 32 -13.49 12.50 -2.90
C SER A 32 -12.31 11.52 -2.81
N VAL A 33 -11.56 11.58 -1.71
CA VAL A 33 -10.46 10.65 -1.45
C VAL A 33 -10.98 9.21 -1.30
N ALA A 34 -12.06 8.99 -0.56
CA ALA A 34 -12.66 7.68 -0.37
C ALA A 34 -13.15 7.06 -1.68
N ALA A 35 -13.77 7.86 -2.55
CA ALA A 35 -14.25 7.42 -3.86
C ALA A 35 -13.11 6.86 -4.74
N VAL A 36 -11.90 7.40 -4.61
CA VAL A 36 -10.70 6.90 -5.33
C VAL A 36 -10.03 5.78 -4.55
N ALA A 37 -9.91 5.89 -3.23
CA ALA A 37 -9.19 4.93 -2.40
C ALA A 37 -9.85 3.55 -2.37
N LEU A 38 -11.19 3.47 -2.34
CA LEU A 38 -11.93 2.20 -2.30
C LEU A 38 -11.60 1.28 -3.50
N PRO A 39 -11.77 1.70 -4.77
CA PRO A 39 -11.45 0.85 -5.91
C PRO A 39 -9.95 0.55 -6.01
N VAL A 40 -9.08 1.51 -5.65
CA VAL A 40 -7.62 1.31 -5.65
C VAL A 40 -7.21 0.23 -4.66
N SER A 41 -7.80 0.23 -3.47
CA SER A 41 -7.52 -0.77 -2.42
C SER A 41 -7.91 -2.18 -2.85
N ILE A 42 -9.06 -2.32 -3.53
CA ILE A 42 -9.52 -3.59 -4.10
C ILE A 42 -8.53 -4.09 -5.17
N ALA A 43 -8.14 -3.21 -6.10
CA ALA A 43 -7.18 -3.57 -7.15
C ALA A 43 -5.81 -3.98 -6.58
N TYR A 44 -5.38 -3.37 -5.48
CA TYR A 44 -4.12 -3.69 -4.82
C TYR A 44 -4.16 -5.01 -4.06
N ALA A 45 -5.29 -5.37 -3.44
CA ALA A 45 -5.47 -6.71 -2.88
C ALA A 45 -5.37 -7.79 -3.96
N GLU A 46 -6.00 -7.58 -5.12
CA GLU A 46 -5.87 -8.50 -6.25
C GLU A 46 -4.43 -8.59 -6.77
N LEU A 47 -3.72 -7.46 -6.85
CA LEU A 47 -2.29 -7.44 -7.21
C LEU A 47 -1.43 -8.23 -6.21
N ALA A 48 -1.81 -8.21 -4.93
CA ALA A 48 -1.19 -9.00 -3.88
C ALA A 48 -1.66 -10.47 -3.87
N GLY A 49 -2.52 -10.90 -4.80
CA GLY A 49 -3.07 -12.27 -4.83
C GLY A 49 -4.04 -12.59 -3.68
N LEU A 50 -4.59 -11.56 -3.03
CA LEU A 50 -5.48 -11.68 -1.88
C LEU A 50 -6.94 -11.38 -2.24
N PRO A 51 -7.91 -11.91 -1.48
CA PRO A 51 -9.32 -11.54 -1.64
C PRO A 51 -9.55 -10.01 -1.57
N PRO A 52 -10.42 -9.44 -2.43
CA PRO A 52 -10.72 -8.00 -2.47
C PRO A 52 -11.05 -7.36 -1.11
N ALA A 53 -11.77 -8.10 -0.25
CA ALA A 53 -12.15 -7.63 1.08
C ALA A 53 -10.93 -7.27 1.95
N ILE A 54 -9.79 -7.95 1.76
CA ILE A 54 -8.56 -7.67 2.53
C ILE A 54 -8.00 -6.29 2.18
N GLY A 55 -8.15 -5.84 0.93
CA GLY A 55 -7.74 -4.49 0.53
C GLY A 55 -8.50 -3.42 1.30
N LEU A 56 -9.80 -3.61 1.51
CA LEU A 56 -10.62 -2.68 2.30
C LEU A 56 -10.17 -2.65 3.77
N TYR A 57 -9.91 -3.81 4.36
CA TYR A 57 -9.39 -3.89 5.73
C TYR A 57 -8.01 -3.25 5.87
N ALA A 58 -7.14 -3.45 4.87
CA ALA A 58 -5.80 -2.89 4.81
C ALA A 58 -5.78 -1.35 4.57
N SER A 59 -6.90 -0.74 4.18
CA SER A 59 -7.04 0.71 4.07
C SER A 59 -7.68 1.33 5.30
N ILE A 60 -8.81 0.77 5.76
CA ILE A 60 -9.58 1.36 6.88
C ILE A 60 -8.80 1.29 8.19
N GLY A 61 -8.21 0.14 8.51
CA GLY A 61 -7.48 -0.05 9.77
C GLY A 61 -6.31 0.92 9.95
N PRO A 62 -5.35 0.96 9.00
CA PRO A 62 -4.23 1.89 9.05
C PRO A 62 -4.66 3.36 9.01
N LEU A 63 -5.73 3.71 8.30
CA LEU A 63 -6.24 5.08 8.26
C LEU A 63 -6.74 5.54 9.65
N LEU A 64 -7.48 4.68 10.35
CA LEU A 64 -7.93 4.97 11.72
C LEU A 64 -6.75 5.06 12.70
N ALA A 65 -5.75 4.18 12.56
CA ALA A 65 -4.53 4.27 13.35
C ALA A 65 -3.78 5.58 13.05
N TYR A 66 -3.62 5.95 11.78
CA TYR A 66 -2.96 7.19 11.39
C TYR A 66 -3.72 8.44 11.83
N ALA A 67 -5.05 8.42 11.87
CA ALA A 67 -5.84 9.54 12.40
C ALA A 67 -5.53 9.85 13.88
N LEU A 68 -5.07 8.85 14.65
CA LEU A 68 -4.72 9.00 16.06
C LEU A 68 -3.24 9.35 16.27
N PHE A 69 -2.35 8.61 15.58
CA PHE A 69 -0.90 8.69 15.78
C PHE A 69 -0.18 9.60 14.76
N GLY A 70 -0.86 9.98 13.69
CA GLY A 70 -0.32 10.76 12.58
C GLY A 70 -0.10 12.23 12.93
N THR A 71 1.00 12.77 12.43
CA THR A 71 1.39 14.17 12.64
C THR A 71 0.83 15.12 11.60
N SER A 72 0.51 14.61 10.40
CA SER A 72 -0.02 15.41 9.29
C SER A 72 -1.52 15.15 9.09
N PRO A 73 -2.37 16.19 9.11
CA PRO A 73 -3.81 16.03 8.88
C PRO A 73 -4.16 15.75 7.41
N GLN A 74 -3.22 15.96 6.49
CA GLN A 74 -3.43 15.83 5.04
C GLN A 74 -2.91 14.51 4.46
N LEU A 75 -2.12 13.75 5.23
CA LEU A 75 -1.58 12.48 4.76
C LEU A 75 -2.63 11.38 4.87
N VAL A 76 -2.84 10.67 3.77
CA VAL A 76 -3.76 9.53 3.70
C VAL A 76 -2.95 8.26 3.56
N VAL A 77 -3.11 7.33 4.51
CA VAL A 77 -2.45 6.02 4.48
C VAL A 77 -3.35 5.03 3.76
N ASN A 78 -2.81 4.37 2.73
CA ASN A 78 -3.46 3.30 2.00
C ASN A 78 -2.41 2.25 1.60
N PRO A 79 -2.84 1.04 1.23
CA PRO A 79 -1.98 0.08 0.57
C PRO A 79 -1.35 0.72 -0.67
N ASP A 80 -0.08 0.40 -0.91
CA ASP A 80 0.64 0.84 -2.10
C ASP A 80 0.96 -0.35 -3.01
N ALA A 81 1.04 -0.09 -4.31
CA ALA A 81 1.24 -1.14 -5.30
C ALA A 81 2.61 -1.84 -5.19
N ALA A 82 3.65 -1.12 -4.71
CA ALA A 82 4.99 -1.66 -4.59
C ALA A 82 5.05 -2.72 -3.49
N SER A 83 4.54 -2.39 -2.30
CA SER A 83 4.46 -3.31 -1.17
C SER A 83 3.61 -4.52 -1.51
N CYS A 84 2.50 -4.35 -2.23
CA CYS A 84 1.67 -5.47 -2.69
C CYS A 84 2.43 -6.42 -3.63
N ALA A 85 3.17 -5.88 -4.60
CA ALA A 85 3.96 -6.68 -5.53
C ALA A 85 5.11 -7.42 -4.81
N ILE A 86 5.79 -6.76 -3.88
CA ILE A 86 6.88 -7.37 -3.09
C ILE A 86 6.33 -8.46 -2.17
N LEU A 87 5.21 -8.20 -1.48
CA LEU A 87 4.51 -9.18 -0.65
C LEU A 87 4.18 -10.43 -1.46
N ALA A 88 3.52 -10.27 -2.61
CA ALA A 88 3.15 -11.38 -3.48
C ALA A 88 4.37 -12.16 -3.97
N ALA A 89 5.43 -11.46 -4.39
CA ALA A 89 6.66 -12.11 -4.84
C ALA A 89 7.36 -12.90 -3.74
N ALA A 90 7.27 -12.45 -2.48
CA ALA A 90 7.87 -13.12 -1.34
C ALA A 90 7.12 -14.40 -0.93
N ILE A 91 5.78 -14.35 -0.89
CA ILE A 91 4.97 -15.43 -0.31
C ILE A 91 4.42 -16.42 -1.35
N ALA A 92 4.20 -16.00 -2.60
CA ALA A 92 3.67 -16.87 -3.65
C ALA A 92 4.45 -18.19 -3.85
N PRO A 93 5.80 -18.20 -3.91
CA PRO A 93 6.53 -19.47 -4.05
C PRO A 93 6.44 -20.35 -2.79
N MET A 94 6.24 -19.76 -1.61
CA MET A 94 6.16 -20.48 -0.34
C MET A 94 4.78 -21.10 -0.10
N ALA A 95 3.72 -20.46 -0.59
CA ALA A 95 2.36 -20.94 -0.42
C ALA A 95 2.02 -22.16 -1.29
N ALA A 96 2.82 -22.44 -2.34
CA ALA A 96 2.62 -23.58 -3.25
C ALA A 96 1.18 -23.73 -3.80
N GLY A 97 0.45 -22.62 -3.92
CA GLY A 97 -0.94 -22.59 -4.40
C GLY A 97 -2.02 -22.82 -3.34
N ASP A 98 -1.67 -23.03 -2.06
CA ASP A 98 -2.63 -23.13 -0.95
C ASP A 98 -3.11 -21.72 -0.52
N PRO A 99 -4.40 -21.38 -0.73
CA PRO A 99 -4.93 -20.06 -0.37
C PRO A 99 -4.95 -19.77 1.13
N ALA A 100 -5.13 -20.81 1.97
CA ALA A 100 -5.17 -20.62 3.42
C ALA A 100 -3.76 -20.34 3.96
N LEU A 101 -2.77 -21.08 3.45
CA LEU A 101 -1.36 -20.83 3.76
C LEU A 101 -0.91 -19.47 3.23
N TYR A 102 -1.36 -19.07 2.03
CA TYR A 102 -1.05 -17.76 1.45
C TYR A 102 -1.52 -16.62 2.36
N LEU A 103 -2.77 -16.70 2.85
CA LEU A 103 -3.32 -15.70 3.77
C LEU A 103 -2.56 -15.66 5.10
N ALA A 104 -2.21 -16.83 5.65
CA ALA A 104 -1.42 -16.92 6.88
C ALA A 104 -0.04 -16.28 6.70
N LEU A 105 0.67 -16.60 5.61
CA LEU A 105 1.98 -16.02 5.28
C LEU A 105 1.90 -14.50 5.07
N ALA A 106 0.88 -14.02 4.35
CA ALA A 106 0.66 -12.59 4.15
C ALA A 106 0.49 -11.87 5.49
N SER A 107 -0.41 -12.38 6.34
CA SER A 107 -0.67 -11.78 7.66
C SER A 107 0.56 -11.81 8.59
N ALA A 108 1.30 -12.92 8.61
CA ALA A 108 2.50 -13.07 9.41
C ALA A 108 3.61 -12.13 8.96
N LEU A 109 3.84 -12.01 7.64
CA LEU A 109 4.83 -11.11 7.08
C LEU A 109 4.46 -9.65 7.35
N THR A 110 3.19 -9.26 7.14
CA THR A 110 2.72 -7.90 7.46
C THR A 110 2.91 -7.56 8.94
N LEU A 111 2.56 -8.48 9.85
CA LEU A 111 2.75 -8.28 11.28
C LEU A 111 4.23 -8.14 11.64
N PHE A 112 5.08 -9.01 11.09
CA PHE A 112 6.52 -8.97 11.29
C PHE A 112 7.13 -7.66 10.79
N THR A 113 6.78 -7.22 9.59
CA THR A 113 7.18 -5.91 9.05
C THR A 113 6.71 -4.78 9.96
N GLY A 114 5.48 -4.82 10.47
CA GLY A 114 4.97 -3.83 11.43
C GLY A 114 5.81 -3.76 12.71
N VAL A 115 6.16 -4.90 13.30
CA VAL A 115 7.04 -4.97 14.48
C VAL A 115 8.42 -4.39 14.16
N LEU A 116 9.01 -4.75 13.01
CA LEU A 116 10.29 -4.18 12.58
C LEU A 116 10.22 -2.67 12.38
N CYS A 117 9.13 -2.14 11.82
CA CYS A 117 8.91 -0.71 11.68
C CYS A 117 8.81 0.01 13.03
N VAL A 118 8.11 -0.59 14.01
CA VAL A 118 8.02 -0.05 15.38
C VAL A 118 9.40 -0.05 16.06
N LEU A 119 10.17 -1.14 15.92
CA LEU A 119 11.53 -1.22 16.44
C LEU A 119 12.46 -0.20 15.77
N ALA A 120 12.40 -0.08 14.45
CA ALA A 120 13.17 0.91 13.69
C ALA A 120 12.83 2.34 14.12
N SER A 121 11.56 2.62 14.41
CA SER A 121 11.11 3.90 14.96
C SER A 121 11.72 4.16 16.35
N ALA A 122 11.77 3.17 17.23
CA ALA A 122 12.39 3.29 18.55
C ALA A 122 13.89 3.64 18.48
N PHE A 123 14.59 3.09 17.49
CA PHE A 123 16.00 3.42 17.22
C PHE A 123 16.18 4.69 16.37
N ARG A 124 15.10 5.39 16.00
CA ARG A 124 15.10 6.62 15.17
C ARG A 124 15.75 6.42 13.79
N LEU A 125 15.62 5.21 13.21
CA LEU A 125 16.14 4.90 11.88
C LEU A 125 15.44 5.67 10.75
N GLY A 126 14.40 6.47 11.04
CA GLY A 126 13.81 7.39 10.07
C GLY A 126 14.84 8.33 9.44
N ALA A 127 15.85 8.78 10.20
CA ALA A 127 16.95 9.60 9.68
C ALA A 127 17.81 8.86 8.65
N LEU A 128 17.84 7.52 8.69
CA LEU A 128 18.52 6.72 7.67
C LEU A 128 17.75 6.71 6.34
N ALA A 129 16.42 6.78 6.39
CA ALA A 129 15.60 6.89 5.20
C ALA A 129 15.84 8.22 4.47
N ASP A 130 16.20 9.29 5.19
CA ASP A 130 16.56 10.59 4.60
C ASP A 130 17.89 10.54 3.81
N PHE A 131 18.73 9.52 4.04
CA PHE A 131 19.95 9.30 3.26
C PHE A 131 19.71 8.56 1.93
N LEU A 132 18.50 8.09 1.65
CA LEU A 132 18.18 7.50 0.35
C LEU A 132 18.20 8.60 -0.73
N SER A 133 19.09 8.46 -1.70
CA SER A 133 19.24 9.49 -2.73
C SER A 133 18.00 9.55 -3.63
N LYS A 134 17.59 10.76 -4.01
CA LYS A 134 16.46 10.97 -4.94
C LYS A 134 16.56 10.12 -6.22
N PRO A 135 17.74 9.96 -6.86
CA PRO A 135 17.86 9.11 -8.05
C PRO A 135 17.52 7.63 -7.80
N ILE A 136 17.89 7.07 -6.64
CA ILE A 136 17.58 5.66 -6.30
C ILE A 136 16.07 5.49 -6.16
N LEU A 137 15.42 6.41 -5.44
CA LEU A 137 13.97 6.37 -5.23
C LEU A 137 13.22 6.50 -6.56
N VAL A 138 13.63 7.43 -7.43
CA VAL A 138 13.05 7.60 -8.77
C VAL A 138 13.27 6.37 -9.64
N GLY A 139 14.46 5.77 -9.63
CA GLY A 139 14.74 4.53 -10.37
C GLY A 139 13.88 3.36 -9.91
N PHE A 140 13.72 3.19 -8.60
CA PHE A 140 12.87 2.17 -8.00
C PHE A 140 11.39 2.35 -8.39
N LEU A 141 10.85 3.56 -8.24
CA LEU A 141 9.47 3.87 -8.63
C LEU A 141 9.22 3.62 -10.12
N ASN A 142 10.15 4.02 -10.99
CA ASN A 142 10.07 3.74 -12.43
C ASN A 142 10.06 2.23 -12.71
N GLY A 143 10.90 1.45 -12.03
CA GLY A 143 10.92 0.00 -12.17
C GLY A 143 9.60 -0.66 -11.77
N ILE A 144 9.01 -0.22 -10.65
CA ILE A 144 7.70 -0.69 -10.19
C ILE A 144 6.59 -0.29 -11.17
N ALA A 145 6.59 0.96 -11.65
CA ALA A 145 5.61 1.44 -12.60
C ALA A 145 5.60 0.60 -13.88
N ILE A 146 6.78 0.27 -14.42
CA ILE A 146 6.91 -0.65 -15.57
C ILE A 146 6.37 -2.03 -15.22
N SER A 147 6.74 -2.57 -14.05
CA SER A 147 6.28 -3.91 -13.61
C SER A 147 4.75 -4.00 -13.50
N ILE A 148 4.12 -2.96 -12.95
CA ILE A 148 2.65 -2.84 -12.85
C ILE A 148 2.04 -2.69 -14.24
N PHE A 149 2.58 -1.82 -15.09
CA PHE A 149 2.08 -1.60 -16.44
C PHE A 149 2.05 -2.91 -17.24
N LEU A 150 3.15 -3.68 -17.23
CA LEU A 150 3.20 -5.02 -17.83
C LEU A 150 2.23 -6.01 -17.18
N GLY A 151 1.94 -5.87 -15.89
CA GLY A 151 0.94 -6.70 -15.21
C GLY A 151 -0.50 -6.38 -15.60
N GLN A 152 -0.81 -5.12 -15.89
CA GLN A 152 -2.16 -4.67 -16.24
C GLN A 152 -2.45 -4.76 -17.74
N ILE A 153 -1.44 -4.65 -18.61
CA ILE A 153 -1.65 -4.66 -20.07
C ILE A 153 -2.31 -5.96 -20.57
N GLY A 154 -2.02 -7.10 -19.93
CA GLY A 154 -2.69 -8.37 -20.22
C GLY A 154 -4.19 -8.33 -19.95
N LYS A 155 -4.59 -7.79 -18.79
CA LYS A 155 -6.00 -7.63 -18.42
C LYS A 155 -6.73 -6.71 -19.42
N VAL A 156 -6.09 -5.63 -19.87
CA VAL A 156 -6.65 -4.69 -20.85
C VAL A 156 -6.77 -5.30 -22.25
N LEU A 157 -5.80 -6.11 -22.67
CA LEU A 157 -5.79 -6.80 -23.97
C LEU A 157 -6.66 -8.07 -24.00
N GLY A 158 -7.26 -8.45 -22.88
CA GLY A 158 -8.17 -9.61 -22.79
C GLY A 158 -7.49 -10.97 -22.62
N PHE A 159 -6.17 -11.00 -22.34
CA PHE A 159 -5.42 -12.25 -22.13
C PHE A 159 -4.86 -12.33 -20.71
N GLN A 160 -5.03 -13.48 -20.06
CA GLN A 160 -4.40 -13.75 -18.77
C GLN A 160 -2.88 -13.97 -18.98
N ILE A 161 -2.06 -13.10 -18.39
CA ILE A 161 -0.60 -13.23 -18.37
C ILE A 161 -0.24 -14.19 -17.23
N THR A 162 0.32 -15.35 -17.58
CA THR A 162 0.67 -16.39 -16.60
C THR A 162 2.12 -16.20 -16.08
N ALA A 163 2.95 -15.47 -16.82
CA ALA A 163 4.34 -15.24 -16.44
C ALA A 163 4.51 -14.37 -15.17
N SER A 164 5.27 -14.88 -14.20
CA SER A 164 5.57 -14.16 -12.95
C SER A 164 6.75 -13.16 -13.04
N ARG A 165 7.60 -13.24 -14.07
CA ARG A 165 8.81 -12.38 -14.22
C ARG A 165 8.67 -11.42 -15.41
N ILE A 166 9.31 -10.24 -15.31
CA ILE A 166 9.22 -9.15 -16.30
C ILE A 166 9.58 -9.60 -17.72
N ILE A 167 10.72 -10.30 -17.88
CA ILE A 167 11.18 -10.78 -19.19
C ILE A 167 10.18 -11.75 -19.84
N PRO A 168 9.72 -12.82 -19.17
CA PRO A 168 8.71 -13.69 -19.76
C PRO A 168 7.34 -13.03 -19.94
N LYS A 169 6.95 -12.02 -19.13
CA LYS A 169 5.74 -11.22 -19.40
C LYS A 169 5.83 -10.49 -20.75
N LEU A 170 6.97 -9.87 -21.04
CA LEU A 170 7.20 -9.18 -22.33
C LEU A 170 7.12 -10.15 -23.51
N ILE A 171 7.72 -11.33 -23.37
CA ILE A 171 7.67 -12.37 -24.41
C ILE A 171 6.23 -12.88 -24.59
N GLU A 172 5.49 -13.12 -23.51
CA GLU A 172 4.10 -13.58 -23.54
C GLU A 172 3.16 -12.54 -24.19
N ILE A 173 3.37 -11.24 -23.93
CA ILE A 173 2.61 -10.15 -24.56
C ILE A 173 2.87 -10.11 -26.06
N ILE A 174 4.13 -10.21 -26.50
CA ILE A 174 4.49 -10.16 -27.92
C ILE A 174 3.95 -11.38 -28.68
N THR A 175 3.91 -12.55 -28.04
CA THR A 175 3.44 -13.79 -28.65
C THR A 175 1.92 -13.96 -28.63
N LYS A 176 1.21 -13.36 -27.68
CA LYS A 176 -0.27 -13.37 -27.64
C LYS A 176 -0.94 -12.21 -28.36
N LEU A 177 -0.17 -11.21 -28.83
CA LEU A 177 -0.73 -10.13 -29.64
C LEU A 177 -1.25 -10.73 -30.96
N PRO A 178 -2.56 -10.65 -31.25
CA PRO A 178 -3.05 -11.06 -32.55
C PRO A 178 -2.45 -10.09 -33.59
N THR A 179 -1.74 -10.64 -34.57
CA THR A 179 -1.51 -9.95 -35.85
C THR A 179 -2.84 -9.71 -36.55
#